data_AF-A0A962I4Z7-F1
#
_entry.id   AF-A0A962I4Z7-F1
#
_cell.length_a   1.000
_cell.length_b   1.000
_cell.length_c   1.000
_cell.angle_alpha   90.00
_cell.angle_beta   90.00
_cell.angle_gamma   90.00
#
_symmetry.space_group_name_H-M   'P 1'
#
loop_
_entity.id
_entity.type
_entity.pdbx_description
1 polymer ?
#
loop_
_entity_poly.entity_id
_entity_poly.type
_entity_poly.pdbx_seq_one_letter_code
_entity_poly.pdbx_strand_id
1 'polypeptide(L)'
;MSTERITAAHYGLYRALLGAYLIVHFLMLLPYAGELFAAGGSVATASLSPFHELLPNPLWLLDEPWVAQALLITGAVCGLAILVGLADRIGALLAALILAWLFQRNPLIANPSLPLLGWLLVLHLFVPVGNFTSLGARWRGSAPDWRLPAHLYLAVWIVLSLSYSHSGWTKLASPSWVDGQTIRLVLENPLARDYWLREWLLATPPWVLQALTWGVLWIELLFAPLALWSRTRPWVWLAMLLAQFGFLTLLNFADLTFPMLLVHLLCFDPAWLRRAEVSDPGVLLFDGDCAFCHASVRLALHEDRHWRLRFAPLQGASAKRLLNGRVIPDDGDSIVLVDEHGQIARKSAAVIGVLMRLGGLWLLPAWLLRSLPRRLADAGYDLVGRWRYRLAGKVSGSCPWRPEYNGRVSP
;
A
#
# COMPACT_ATOMS: atom_id res chain seq x y z
N MET A 1 -18.82 -9.44 9.61
CA MET A 1 -17.50 -9.15 9.01
C MET A 1 -16.44 -9.44 10.07
N SER A 2 -15.44 -10.30 9.81
CA SER A 2 -14.34 -10.48 10.78
C SER A 2 -13.60 -9.16 10.98
N THR A 3 -13.40 -8.77 12.24
CA THR A 3 -12.90 -7.47 12.70
C THR A 3 -11.38 -7.32 12.61
N GLU A 4 -10.68 -8.29 11.98
CA GLU A 4 -9.21 -8.39 11.99
C GLU A 4 -8.63 -8.40 10.57
N ARG A 5 -8.70 -7.27 9.84
CA ARG A 5 -8.31 -7.27 8.41
C ARG A 5 -6.95 -6.61 8.19
N ILE A 6 -6.79 -5.32 8.46
CA ILE A 6 -5.55 -4.57 8.16
C ILE A 6 -4.59 -4.52 9.36
N THR A 7 -3.34 -4.98 9.18
CA THR A 7 -2.26 -4.94 10.20
C THR A 7 -1.60 -3.57 10.25
N ALA A 8 -0.77 -3.36 11.27
CA ALA A 8 0.07 -2.18 11.35
C ALA A 8 1.05 -2.09 10.16
N ALA A 9 1.68 -3.20 9.74
CA ALA A 9 2.54 -3.17 8.55
C ALA A 9 1.76 -2.91 7.25
N HIS A 10 0.59 -3.54 7.08
CA HIS A 10 -0.27 -3.30 5.92
C HIS A 10 -0.63 -1.82 5.79
N TYR A 11 -1.16 -1.23 6.86
CA TYR A 11 -1.47 0.20 6.86
C TYR A 11 -0.23 1.07 6.73
N GLY A 12 0.89 0.66 7.34
CA GLY A 12 2.18 1.34 7.22
C GLY A 12 2.67 1.44 5.78
N LEU A 13 2.54 0.35 5.01
CA LEU A 13 2.82 0.32 3.58
C LEU A 13 1.90 1.27 2.82
N TYR A 14 0.59 1.22 3.06
CA TYR A 14 -0.36 2.16 2.47
C TYR A 14 0.02 3.62 2.74
N ARG A 15 0.29 3.96 4.01
CA ARG A 15 0.67 5.31 4.44
C ARG A 15 1.95 5.78 3.75
N ALA A 16 2.96 4.92 3.68
CA ALA A 16 4.22 5.23 3.01
C ALA A 16 4.01 5.51 1.51
N LEU A 17 3.20 4.68 0.82
CA LEU A 17 2.88 4.85 -0.59
C LEU A 17 2.02 6.09 -0.86
N LEU A 18 1.05 6.41 0.02
CA LEU A 18 0.26 7.63 -0.04
C LEU A 18 1.18 8.87 0.06
N GLY A 19 2.07 8.89 1.05
CA GLY A 19 3.03 9.98 1.22
C GLY A 19 3.97 10.11 0.02
N ALA A 20 4.50 8.99 -0.48
CA ALA A 20 5.37 8.97 -1.67
C ALA A 20 4.65 9.51 -2.92
N TYR A 21 3.40 9.07 -3.14
CA TYR A 21 2.57 9.57 -4.23
C TYR A 21 2.37 11.09 -4.12
N LEU A 22 2.00 11.60 -2.94
CA LEU A 22 1.83 13.04 -2.74
C LEU A 22 3.10 13.84 -3.02
N ILE A 23 4.27 13.36 -2.55
CA ILE A 23 5.56 14.00 -2.85
C ILE A 23 5.74 14.10 -4.37
N VAL A 24 5.60 12.98 -5.08
CA VAL A 24 5.79 12.95 -6.54
C VAL A 24 4.77 13.85 -7.23
N HIS A 25 3.50 13.76 -6.86
CA HIS A 25 2.41 14.55 -7.45
C HIS A 25 2.66 16.05 -7.31
N PHE A 26 2.94 16.54 -6.10
CA PHE A 26 3.17 17.97 -5.88
C PHE A 26 4.47 18.47 -6.53
N LEU A 27 5.54 17.67 -6.51
CA LEU A 27 6.80 18.05 -7.18
C LEU A 27 6.68 18.07 -8.70
N MET A 28 5.89 17.16 -9.29
CA MET A 28 5.62 17.14 -10.73
C MET A 28 4.82 18.36 -11.21
N LEU A 29 3.94 18.90 -10.35
CA LEU A 29 3.17 20.11 -10.66
C LEU A 29 3.98 21.40 -10.48
N LEU A 30 5.06 21.37 -9.70
CA LEU A 30 5.82 22.55 -9.30
C LEU A 30 6.32 23.41 -10.49
N PRO A 31 6.85 22.84 -11.60
CA PRO A 31 7.26 23.64 -12.76
C PRO A 31 6.10 24.37 -13.44
N TYR A 32 4.88 23.83 -13.34
CA TYR A 32 3.69 24.34 -14.01
C TYR A 32 2.80 25.18 -13.09
N ALA A 33 3.27 25.51 -11.89
CA ALA A 33 2.47 26.18 -10.86
C ALA A 33 1.84 27.50 -11.34
N GLY A 34 2.62 28.33 -12.05
CA GLY A 34 2.13 29.60 -12.61
C GLY A 34 1.07 29.39 -13.70
N GLU A 35 1.34 28.48 -14.64
CA GLU A 35 0.42 28.17 -15.74
C GLU A 35 -0.88 27.52 -15.27
N LEU A 36 -0.84 26.72 -14.21
CA LEU A 36 -2.00 25.99 -13.73
C LEU A 36 -2.81 26.75 -12.68
N PHE A 37 -2.18 27.55 -11.83
CA PHE A 37 -2.80 28.03 -10.59
C PHE A 37 -2.63 29.53 -10.30
N ALA A 38 -2.02 30.31 -11.18
CA ALA A 38 -1.83 31.76 -10.98
C ALA A 38 -2.58 32.61 -12.02
N ALA A 39 -2.65 33.92 -11.76
CA ALA A 39 -3.23 34.88 -12.68
C ALA A 39 -2.56 34.83 -14.06
N GLY A 40 -3.35 34.93 -15.12
CA GLY A 40 -2.89 34.80 -16.50
C GLY A 40 -2.54 33.36 -16.95
N GLY A 41 -2.71 32.37 -16.08
CA GLY A 41 -2.61 30.95 -16.42
C GLY A 41 -3.89 30.38 -17.06
N SER A 42 -4.10 29.07 -16.88
CA SER A 42 -5.20 28.27 -17.44
C SER A 42 -6.59 28.84 -17.14
N VAL A 43 -6.75 29.40 -15.94
CA VAL A 43 -7.92 30.18 -15.54
C VAL A 43 -7.42 31.58 -15.20
N ALA A 44 -7.70 32.53 -16.09
CA ALA A 44 -7.06 33.85 -16.13
C ALA A 44 -7.13 34.63 -14.82
N THR A 45 -8.25 34.53 -14.09
CA THR A 45 -8.41 35.11 -12.75
C THR A 45 -9.15 34.13 -11.85
N ALA A 46 -8.81 34.13 -10.55
CA ALA A 46 -9.46 33.25 -9.58
C ALA A 46 -11.00 33.38 -9.50
N SER A 47 -11.55 34.57 -9.78
CA SER A 47 -12.99 34.86 -9.75
C SER A 47 -13.80 34.14 -10.83
N LEU A 48 -13.15 33.65 -11.88
CA LEU A 48 -13.80 32.88 -12.95
C LEU A 48 -14.08 31.43 -12.54
N SER A 49 -13.52 30.97 -11.43
CA SER A 49 -13.83 29.63 -10.92
C SER A 49 -15.26 29.58 -10.35
N PRO A 50 -16.11 28.63 -10.74
CA PRO A 50 -17.44 28.46 -10.13
C PRO A 50 -17.39 28.09 -8.65
N PHE A 51 -16.22 27.72 -8.13
CA PHE A 51 -16.02 27.40 -6.71
C PHE A 51 -15.36 28.54 -5.92
N HIS A 52 -15.26 29.74 -6.51
CA HIS A 52 -14.58 30.91 -5.94
C HIS A 52 -15.14 31.40 -4.60
N GLU A 53 -16.32 30.98 -4.15
CA GLU A 53 -16.87 31.42 -2.86
C GLU A 53 -16.98 30.29 -1.84
N LEU A 54 -16.55 29.07 -2.20
CA LEU A 54 -16.85 27.88 -1.41
C LEU A 54 -16.04 27.78 -0.10
N LEU A 55 -14.78 28.21 -0.12
CA LEU A 55 -13.84 28.06 1.00
C LEU A 55 -12.69 29.07 0.88
N PRO A 56 -12.28 29.79 1.95
CA PRO A 56 -11.19 30.77 1.87
C PRO A 56 -9.90 30.18 1.27
N ASN A 57 -9.40 30.81 0.22
CA ASN A 57 -8.25 30.31 -0.54
C ASN A 57 -7.11 31.34 -0.59
N PRO A 58 -5.87 30.99 -0.21
CA PRO A 58 -4.73 31.90 -0.28
C PRO A 58 -4.49 32.47 -1.69
N LEU A 59 -4.77 31.69 -2.73
CA LEU A 59 -4.61 32.09 -4.14
C LEU A 59 -5.64 33.13 -4.61
N TRP A 60 -6.64 33.46 -3.79
CA TRP A 60 -7.53 34.59 -4.06
C TRP A 60 -6.98 35.90 -3.51
N LEU A 61 -6.34 35.82 -2.35
CA LEU A 61 -5.74 36.98 -1.70
C LEU A 61 -4.49 37.42 -2.47
N LEU A 62 -3.72 36.45 -2.96
CA LEU A 62 -2.47 36.63 -3.69
C LEU A 62 -2.41 35.61 -4.83
N ASP A 63 -2.95 35.98 -6.01
CA ASP A 63 -3.04 35.13 -7.21
C ASP A 63 -1.70 35.11 -8.00
N GLU A 64 -0.61 34.84 -7.30
CA GLU A 64 0.76 34.92 -7.82
C GLU A 64 1.41 33.53 -7.99
N PRO A 65 2.25 33.31 -9.02
CA PRO A 65 2.91 32.03 -9.27
C PRO A 65 3.68 31.48 -8.07
N TRP A 66 4.35 32.35 -7.31
CA TRP A 66 5.16 31.94 -6.15
C TRP A 66 4.28 31.41 -5.00
N VAL A 67 3.04 31.88 -4.86
CA VAL A 67 2.09 31.39 -3.84
C VAL A 67 1.69 29.96 -4.18
N ALA A 68 1.37 29.70 -5.46
CA ALA A 68 1.08 28.36 -5.94
C ALA A 68 2.28 27.41 -5.73
N GLN A 69 3.50 27.87 -6.04
CA GLN A 69 4.72 27.10 -5.78
C GLN A 69 4.90 26.80 -4.29
N ALA A 70 4.69 27.77 -3.41
CA ALA A 70 4.79 27.59 -1.97
C ALA A 70 3.78 26.55 -1.45
N LEU A 71 2.54 26.57 -1.95
CA LEU A 71 1.53 25.57 -1.62
C LEU A 71 1.93 24.17 -2.10
N LEU A 72 2.47 24.03 -3.32
CA LEU A 72 2.95 22.74 -3.84
C LEU A 72 4.14 22.21 -3.04
N ILE A 73 5.12 23.05 -2.71
CA ILE A 73 6.26 22.67 -1.84
C ILE A 73 5.75 22.23 -0.47
N THR A 74 4.81 22.97 0.11
CA THR A 74 4.18 22.60 1.39
C THR A 74 3.45 21.27 1.28
N GLY A 75 2.75 21.02 0.18
CA GLY A 75 2.12 19.73 -0.12
C GLY A 75 3.13 18.58 -0.17
N ALA A 76 4.28 18.78 -0.82
CA ALA A 76 5.35 17.77 -0.86
C ALA A 76 5.93 17.49 0.54
N VAL A 77 6.13 18.53 1.36
CA VAL A 77 6.54 18.37 2.77
C VAL A 77 5.49 17.61 3.59
N CYS A 78 4.20 17.89 3.36
CA CYS A 78 3.10 17.13 3.97
C CYS A 78 3.14 15.65 3.54
N GLY A 79 3.43 15.38 2.26
CA GLY A 79 3.66 14.02 1.76
C GLY A 79 4.80 13.32 2.47
N LEU A 80 5.91 14.00 2.74
CA LEU A 80 7.03 13.46 3.53
C LEU A 80 6.64 13.17 4.98
N ALA A 81 5.91 14.08 5.63
CA ALA A 81 5.38 13.89 6.98
C ALA A 81 4.50 12.62 7.07
N ILE A 82 3.62 12.42 6.08
CA ILE A 82 2.79 11.22 5.96
C ILE A 82 3.65 9.99 5.71
N LEU A 83 4.61 10.04 4.76
CA LEU A 83 5.49 8.93 4.38
C LEU A 83 6.26 8.38 5.56
N VAL A 84 6.86 9.25 6.38
CA VAL A 84 7.64 8.83 7.55
C VAL A 84 6.78 8.61 8.80
N GLY A 85 5.55 9.14 8.83
CA GLY A 85 4.63 8.99 9.95
C GLY A 85 4.99 9.91 11.12
N LEU A 86 5.50 11.11 10.81
CA LEU A 86 5.81 12.17 11.77
C LEU A 86 4.93 13.37 11.46
N ALA A 87 4.14 13.84 12.44
CA ALA A 87 3.10 14.85 12.22
C ALA A 87 2.15 14.55 11.04
N ASP A 88 1.96 13.27 10.74
CA ASP A 88 1.25 12.74 9.56
C ASP A 88 -0.23 13.15 9.50
N ARG A 89 -0.92 13.27 10.63
CA ARG A 89 -2.30 13.79 10.66
C ARG A 89 -2.39 15.26 10.27
N ILE A 90 -1.45 16.08 10.75
CA ILE A 90 -1.39 17.51 10.37
C ILE A 90 -1.05 17.61 8.89
N GLY A 91 -0.07 16.82 8.43
CA GLY A 91 0.28 16.72 7.02
C GLY A 91 -0.91 16.29 6.14
N ALA A 92 -1.69 15.30 6.56
CA ALA A 92 -2.88 14.85 5.81
C ALA A 92 -3.96 15.93 5.73
N LEU A 93 -4.25 16.64 6.82
CA LEU A 93 -5.21 17.74 6.82
C LEU A 93 -4.75 18.86 5.89
N LEU A 94 -3.50 19.30 6.01
CA LEU A 94 -2.94 20.36 5.18
C LEU A 94 -2.88 19.96 3.70
N ALA A 95 -2.45 18.73 3.39
CA ALA A 95 -2.45 18.22 2.02
C ALA A 95 -3.85 18.18 1.41
N ALA A 96 -4.87 17.77 2.18
CA ALA A 96 -6.26 17.77 1.72
C ALA A 96 -6.77 19.20 1.44
N LEU A 97 -6.44 20.16 2.32
CA LEU A 97 -6.76 21.57 2.11
C LEU A 97 -6.05 22.15 0.88
N ILE A 98 -4.77 21.86 0.69
CA ILE A 98 -4.00 22.30 -0.47
C ILE A 98 -4.62 21.74 -1.76
N LEU A 99 -4.94 20.44 -1.81
CA LEU A 99 -5.61 19.85 -2.97
C LEU A 99 -6.96 20.52 -3.26
N ALA A 100 -7.75 20.81 -2.22
CA ALA A 100 -9.02 21.51 -2.36
C ALA A 100 -8.82 22.94 -2.89
N TRP A 101 -7.84 23.68 -2.37
CA TRP A 101 -7.49 25.03 -2.84
C TRP A 101 -7.02 25.05 -4.29
N LEU A 102 -6.19 24.10 -4.70
CA LEU A 102 -5.70 23.99 -6.08
C LEU A 102 -6.85 23.65 -7.04
N PHE A 103 -7.71 22.69 -6.68
CA PHE A 103 -8.91 22.36 -7.45
C PHE A 103 -9.88 23.54 -7.56
N GLN A 104 -10.11 24.23 -6.45
CA GLN A 104 -10.95 25.41 -6.42
C GLN A 104 -10.39 26.55 -7.28
N ARG A 105 -9.06 26.73 -7.29
CA ARG A 105 -8.40 27.74 -8.14
C ARG A 105 -8.46 27.38 -9.62
N ASN A 106 -8.32 26.11 -9.97
CA ASN A 106 -8.38 25.61 -11.33
C ASN A 106 -9.18 24.31 -11.41
N PRO A 107 -10.50 24.38 -11.66
CA PRO A 107 -11.36 23.19 -11.75
C PRO A 107 -11.06 22.30 -12.95
N LEU A 108 -10.29 22.77 -13.94
CA LEU A 108 -9.94 22.00 -15.14
C LEU A 108 -8.98 20.85 -14.84
N ILE A 109 -8.35 20.83 -13.66
CA ILE A 109 -7.56 19.69 -13.19
C ILE A 109 -8.43 18.50 -12.77
N ALA A 110 -9.76 18.65 -12.78
CA ALA A 110 -10.72 17.65 -12.37
C ALA A 110 -10.41 16.29 -13.00
N ASN A 111 -10.23 15.29 -12.14
CA ASN A 111 -10.17 13.91 -12.55
C ASN A 111 -10.86 13.03 -11.48
N PRO A 112 -11.32 11.82 -11.86
CA PRO A 112 -12.05 10.95 -10.94
C PRO A 112 -11.30 10.53 -9.67
N SER A 113 -9.95 10.59 -9.64
CA SER A 113 -9.16 10.13 -8.50
C SER A 113 -8.95 11.22 -7.44
N LEU A 114 -9.03 12.50 -7.78
CA LEU A 114 -8.81 13.62 -6.85
C LEU A 114 -9.77 13.62 -5.65
N PRO A 115 -11.10 13.49 -5.81
CA PRO A 115 -12.00 13.43 -4.66
C PRO A 115 -11.71 12.23 -3.76
N LEU A 116 -11.36 11.09 -4.35
CA LEU A 116 -10.97 9.89 -3.61
C LEU A 116 -9.67 10.11 -2.82
N LEU A 117 -8.66 10.75 -3.42
CA LEU A 117 -7.42 11.11 -2.75
C LEU A 117 -7.67 12.02 -1.54
N GLY A 118 -8.48 13.07 -1.72
CA GLY A 118 -8.89 13.95 -0.62
C GLY A 118 -9.61 13.17 0.49
N TRP A 119 -10.52 12.27 0.12
CA TRP A 119 -11.22 11.41 1.08
C TRP A 119 -10.26 10.47 1.83
N LEU A 120 -9.27 9.88 1.16
CA LEU A 120 -8.24 9.03 1.78
C LEU A 120 -7.40 9.81 2.80
N LEU A 121 -7.10 11.08 2.53
CA LEU A 121 -6.41 11.96 3.48
C LEU A 121 -7.28 12.30 4.69
N VAL A 122 -8.56 12.54 4.49
CA VAL A 122 -9.51 12.75 5.60
C VAL A 122 -9.65 11.48 6.44
N LEU A 123 -9.77 10.31 5.80
CA LEU A 123 -9.80 9.01 6.49
C LEU A 123 -8.56 8.82 7.39
N HIS A 124 -7.38 9.22 6.91
CA HIS A 124 -6.11 9.13 7.64
C HIS A 124 -6.17 9.84 9.01
N LEU A 125 -6.91 10.94 9.12
CA LEU A 125 -7.04 11.71 10.38
C LEU A 125 -7.66 10.88 11.51
N PHE A 126 -8.53 9.94 11.16
CA PHE A 126 -9.28 9.10 12.11
C PHE A 126 -8.58 7.79 12.44
N VAL A 127 -7.50 7.45 11.74
CA VAL A 127 -6.77 6.20 11.97
C VAL A 127 -6.02 6.24 13.31
N PRO A 128 -6.10 5.21 14.18
CA PRO A 128 -5.46 5.23 15.50
C PRO A 128 -3.95 5.48 15.46
N VAL A 129 -3.45 6.23 16.44
CA VAL A 129 -2.00 6.41 16.66
C VAL A 129 -1.34 5.11 17.16
N GLY A 130 0.00 5.10 17.19
CA GLY A 130 0.77 3.97 17.74
C GLY A 130 1.07 2.85 16.74
N ASN A 131 0.87 3.07 15.45
CA ASN A 131 1.35 2.15 14.43
C ASN A 131 2.90 2.13 14.45
N PHE A 132 3.49 0.96 14.74
CA PHE A 132 4.95 0.82 14.91
C PHE A 132 5.78 1.19 13.66
N THR A 133 5.16 1.21 12.47
CA THR A 133 5.83 1.63 11.22
C THR A 133 6.02 3.14 11.11
N SER A 134 5.34 3.93 11.95
CA SER A 134 5.48 5.38 11.97
C SER A 134 6.69 5.79 12.82
N LEU A 135 7.49 6.76 12.36
CA LEU A 135 8.55 7.33 13.18
C LEU A 135 7.98 7.95 14.46
N GLY A 136 6.79 8.56 14.38
CA GLY A 136 6.06 9.09 15.53
C GLY A 136 5.83 8.07 16.66
N ALA A 137 5.68 6.77 16.33
CA ALA A 137 5.51 5.73 17.35
C ALA A 137 6.79 5.42 18.14
N ARG A 138 7.97 5.81 17.66
CA ARG A 138 9.22 5.71 18.45
C ARG A 138 9.19 6.60 19.69
N TRP A 139 8.57 7.78 19.58
CA TRP A 139 8.45 8.73 20.69
C TRP A 139 7.17 8.55 21.51
N ARG A 140 6.04 8.27 20.86
CA ARG A 140 4.73 8.13 21.53
C ARG A 140 4.45 6.71 22.05
N GLY A 141 5.30 5.75 21.71
CA GLY A 141 5.05 4.33 21.90
C GLY A 141 4.21 3.73 20.76
N SER A 142 4.48 2.47 20.45
CA SER A 142 3.61 1.64 19.60
C SER A 142 2.50 0.96 20.41
N ALA A 143 1.36 0.69 19.76
CA ALA A 143 0.32 -0.19 20.27
C ALA A 143 0.56 -1.61 19.70
N PRO A 144 0.74 -2.63 20.56
CA PRO A 144 1.08 -3.98 20.11
C PRO A 144 0.00 -4.65 19.27
N ASP A 145 -1.27 -4.43 19.62
CA ASP A 145 -2.44 -4.96 18.91
C ASP A 145 -3.06 -3.94 17.95
N TRP A 146 -2.24 -3.04 17.39
CA TRP A 146 -2.72 -2.01 16.48
C TRP A 146 -3.42 -2.65 15.27
N ARG A 147 -4.64 -2.16 14.98
CA ARG A 147 -5.47 -2.60 13.86
C ARG A 147 -6.24 -1.40 13.30
N LEU A 148 -6.54 -1.44 12.00
CA LEU A 148 -7.50 -0.49 11.44
C LEU A 148 -8.91 -0.78 12.00
N PRO A 149 -9.60 0.19 12.61
CA PRO A 149 -10.96 0.02 13.09
C PRO A 149 -11.92 -0.46 11.99
N ALA A 150 -12.83 -1.37 12.35
CA ALA A 150 -13.76 -1.99 11.41
C ALA A 150 -14.67 -0.98 10.69
N HIS A 151 -15.07 0.10 11.35
CA HIS A 151 -15.89 1.14 10.76
C HIS A 151 -15.13 1.93 9.68
N LEU A 152 -13.83 2.22 9.88
CA LEU A 152 -13.00 2.85 8.85
C LEU A 152 -12.83 1.91 7.66
N TYR A 153 -12.52 0.64 7.92
CA TYR A 153 -12.43 -0.36 6.85
C TYR A 153 -13.73 -0.49 6.04
N LEU A 154 -14.88 -0.49 6.72
CA LEU A 154 -16.18 -0.49 6.07
C LEU A 154 -16.41 0.78 5.24
N ALA A 155 -16.01 1.95 5.75
CA ALA A 155 -16.13 3.21 5.01
C ALA A 155 -15.32 3.18 3.71
N VAL A 156 -14.09 2.61 3.72
CA VAL A 156 -13.29 2.44 2.49
C VAL A 156 -14.04 1.58 1.47
N TRP A 157 -14.62 0.46 1.90
CA TRP A 157 -15.43 -0.40 1.02
C TRP A 157 -16.67 0.30 0.48
N ILE A 158 -17.40 1.04 1.31
CA ILE A 158 -18.59 1.78 0.88
C ILE A 158 -18.20 2.80 -0.19
N VAL A 159 -17.18 3.62 0.06
CA VAL A 159 -16.75 4.64 -0.90
C VAL A 159 -16.27 4.00 -2.20
N LEU A 160 -15.43 2.96 -2.12
CA LEU A 160 -14.97 2.24 -3.31
C LEU A 160 -16.14 1.67 -4.11
N SER A 161 -17.08 1.00 -3.42
CA SER A 161 -18.22 0.35 -4.04
C SER A 161 -19.16 1.32 -4.73
N LEU A 162 -19.51 2.41 -4.04
CA LEU A 162 -20.37 3.44 -4.60
C LEU A 162 -19.68 4.16 -5.76
N SER A 163 -18.38 4.43 -5.65
CA SER A 163 -17.61 5.09 -6.72
C SER A 163 -17.62 4.27 -8.00
N TYR A 164 -17.39 2.95 -7.92
CA TYR A 164 -17.42 2.08 -9.09
C TYR A 164 -18.81 1.91 -9.69
N SER A 165 -19.84 1.67 -8.87
CA SER A 165 -21.21 1.58 -9.37
C SER A 165 -21.71 2.88 -9.96
N HIS A 166 -21.33 4.02 -9.38
CA HIS A 166 -21.60 5.33 -9.96
C HIS A 166 -20.88 5.51 -11.32
N SER A 167 -19.59 5.14 -11.41
CA SER A 167 -18.86 5.14 -12.69
C SER A 167 -19.58 4.29 -13.75
N GLY A 168 -19.93 3.04 -13.43
CA GLY A 168 -20.66 2.16 -14.34
C GLY A 168 -22.01 2.75 -14.77
N TRP A 169 -22.77 3.33 -13.83
CA TRP A 169 -24.03 4.02 -14.11
C TRP A 169 -23.85 5.19 -15.09
N THR A 170 -22.86 6.06 -14.84
CA THR A 170 -22.60 7.21 -15.74
C THR A 170 -22.15 6.77 -17.13
N LYS A 171 -21.46 5.63 -17.25
CA LYS A 171 -21.03 5.08 -18.54
C LYS A 171 -22.19 4.57 -19.40
N LEU A 172 -23.33 4.21 -18.81
CA LEU A 172 -24.53 3.85 -19.58
C LEU A 172 -25.07 5.01 -20.43
N ALA A 173 -24.76 6.25 -20.07
CA ALA A 173 -25.13 7.43 -20.86
C ALA A 173 -24.22 7.66 -22.08
N SER A 174 -23.10 6.92 -22.20
CA SER A 174 -22.13 7.08 -23.29
C SER A 174 -22.35 6.03 -24.38
N PRO A 175 -22.66 6.43 -25.62
CA PRO A 175 -22.89 5.51 -26.73
C PRO A 175 -21.74 4.51 -26.94
N SER A 176 -20.49 4.98 -26.84
CA SER A 176 -19.28 4.17 -27.00
C SER A 176 -19.12 3.04 -25.96
N TRP A 177 -19.75 3.18 -24.79
CA TRP A 177 -19.72 2.14 -23.76
C TRP A 177 -20.81 1.11 -24.01
N VAL A 178 -21.98 1.57 -24.49
CA VAL A 178 -23.13 0.72 -24.81
C VAL A 178 -22.86 -0.12 -26.06
N ASP A 179 -22.30 0.47 -27.12
CA ASP A 179 -21.92 -0.24 -28.35
C ASP A 179 -20.66 -1.12 -28.20
N GLY A 180 -19.92 -0.96 -27.09
CA GLY A 180 -18.73 -1.72 -26.75
C GLY A 180 -17.44 -1.25 -27.44
N GLN A 181 -17.41 -0.05 -28.02
CA GLN A 181 -16.23 0.46 -28.75
C GLN A 181 -15.22 1.19 -27.86
N THR A 182 -15.57 1.54 -26.61
CA THR A 182 -14.75 2.44 -25.78
C THR A 182 -13.31 2.01 -25.62
N ILE A 183 -13.01 0.75 -25.28
CA ILE A 183 -11.61 0.35 -25.06
C ILE A 183 -10.80 0.49 -26.36
N ARG A 184 -11.39 0.18 -27.52
CA ARG A 184 -10.73 0.39 -28.81
C ARG A 184 -10.42 1.88 -29.04
N LEU A 185 -11.42 2.75 -28.88
CA LEU A 185 -11.25 4.20 -29.04
C LEU A 185 -10.19 4.77 -28.07
N VAL A 186 -10.15 4.25 -26.86
CA VAL A 186 -9.16 4.61 -25.83
C VAL A 186 -7.76 4.16 -26.25
N LEU A 187 -7.60 2.98 -26.85
CA LEU A 187 -6.31 2.50 -27.36
C LEU A 187 -5.87 3.21 -28.65
N GLU A 188 -6.80 3.70 -29.47
CA GLU A 188 -6.51 4.52 -30.65
C GLU A 188 -6.19 5.98 -30.29
N ASN A 189 -6.45 6.40 -29.05
CA ASN A 189 -6.21 7.77 -28.57
C ASN A 189 -4.70 8.09 -28.45
N PRO A 190 -4.29 9.35 -28.68
CA PRO A 190 -2.89 9.79 -28.48
C PRO A 190 -2.33 9.58 -27.06
N LEU A 191 -3.18 9.48 -26.04
CA LEU A 191 -2.78 9.20 -24.66
C LEU A 191 -2.47 7.72 -24.41
N ALA A 192 -2.80 6.82 -25.35
CA ALA A 192 -2.39 5.44 -25.26
C ALA A 192 -0.87 5.33 -25.48
N ARG A 193 -0.23 4.48 -24.69
CA ARG A 193 1.22 4.23 -24.78
C ARG A 193 1.52 3.46 -26.06
N ASP A 194 2.45 4.00 -26.84
CA ASP A 194 2.84 3.45 -28.13
C ASP A 194 3.90 2.34 -27.97
N TYR A 195 3.44 1.11 -27.70
CA TYR A 195 4.31 -0.07 -27.60
C TYR A 195 3.57 -1.37 -27.89
N TRP A 196 4.32 -2.48 -27.96
CA TRP A 196 3.84 -3.77 -28.47
C TRP A 196 2.53 -4.30 -27.85
N LEU A 197 2.24 -4.02 -26.57
CA LEU A 197 1.03 -4.56 -25.92
C LEU A 197 -0.24 -3.87 -26.45
N ARG A 198 -0.16 -2.55 -26.68
CA ARG A 198 -1.26 -1.78 -27.29
C ARG A 198 -1.53 -2.30 -28.70
N GLU A 199 -0.50 -2.43 -29.52
CA GLU A 199 -0.61 -2.91 -30.90
C GLU A 199 -1.14 -4.35 -30.95
N TRP A 200 -0.68 -5.22 -30.05
CA TRP A 200 -1.19 -6.58 -29.92
C TRP A 200 -2.67 -6.61 -29.59
N LEU A 201 -3.14 -5.75 -28.66
CA LEU A 201 -4.57 -5.63 -28.33
C LEU A 201 -5.39 -5.12 -29.51
N LEU A 202 -4.91 -4.10 -30.24
CA LEU A 202 -5.58 -3.57 -31.43
C LEU A 202 -5.64 -4.57 -32.59
N ALA A 203 -4.67 -5.49 -32.68
CA ALA A 203 -4.66 -6.57 -33.66
C ALA A 203 -5.59 -7.75 -33.32
N THR A 204 -6.15 -7.79 -32.10
CA THR A 204 -7.12 -8.83 -31.74
C THR A 204 -8.44 -8.67 -32.52
N PRO A 205 -9.22 -9.76 -32.71
CA PRO A 205 -10.54 -9.65 -33.31
C PRO A 205 -11.42 -8.60 -32.57
N PRO A 206 -12.21 -7.77 -33.28
CA PRO A 206 -12.94 -6.66 -32.67
C PRO A 206 -13.84 -7.04 -31.48
N TRP A 207 -14.40 -8.25 -31.49
CA TRP A 207 -15.26 -8.75 -30.42
C TRP A 207 -14.53 -8.88 -29.07
N VAL A 208 -13.19 -9.02 -29.07
CA VAL A 208 -12.39 -9.14 -27.84
C VAL A 208 -12.42 -7.83 -27.07
N LEU A 209 -12.12 -6.70 -27.74
CA LEU A 209 -12.17 -5.37 -27.12
C LEU A 209 -13.61 -4.98 -26.76
N GLN A 210 -14.60 -5.47 -27.52
CA GLN A 210 -16.02 -5.28 -27.22
C GLN A 210 -16.43 -5.99 -25.93
N ALA A 211 -16.07 -7.27 -25.79
CA ALA A 211 -16.30 -8.06 -24.58
C ALA A 211 -15.57 -7.46 -23.37
N LEU A 212 -14.35 -6.95 -23.53
CA LEU A 212 -13.63 -6.25 -22.46
C LEU A 212 -14.36 -4.97 -22.05
N THR A 213 -14.86 -4.18 -23.01
CA THR A 213 -15.60 -2.94 -22.74
C THR A 213 -16.85 -3.23 -21.92
N TRP A 214 -17.66 -4.18 -22.36
CA TRP A 214 -18.85 -4.59 -21.61
C TRP A 214 -18.52 -5.26 -20.28
N GLY A 215 -17.43 -6.03 -20.20
CA GLY A 215 -16.95 -6.63 -18.97
C GLY A 215 -16.64 -5.58 -17.90
N VAL A 216 -15.88 -4.54 -18.26
CA VAL A 216 -15.61 -3.41 -17.36
C VAL A 216 -16.90 -2.69 -16.97
N LEU A 217 -17.78 -2.40 -17.94
CA LEU A 217 -19.06 -1.72 -17.70
C LEU A 217 -19.94 -2.48 -16.70
N TRP A 218 -20.16 -3.78 -16.92
CA TRP A 218 -21.02 -4.59 -16.06
C TRP A 218 -20.41 -4.81 -14.68
N ILE A 219 -19.10 -5.01 -14.58
CA ILE A 219 -18.44 -5.17 -13.28
C ILE A 219 -18.51 -3.87 -12.49
N GLU A 220 -18.29 -2.71 -13.12
CA GLU A 220 -18.46 -1.42 -12.45
C GLU A 220 -19.89 -1.21 -11.99
N LEU A 221 -20.87 -1.37 -12.88
CA LEU A 221 -22.29 -1.18 -12.58
C LEU A 221 -22.74 -2.06 -11.40
N LEU A 222 -22.37 -3.34 -11.42
CA LEU A 222 -22.73 -4.33 -10.40
C LEU A 222 -21.76 -4.37 -9.21
N PHE A 223 -20.75 -3.49 -9.15
CA PHE A 223 -19.73 -3.58 -8.12
C PHE A 223 -20.31 -3.48 -6.70
N ALA A 224 -21.14 -2.47 -6.43
CA ALA A 224 -21.76 -2.28 -5.11
C ALA A 224 -22.63 -3.48 -4.67
N PRO A 225 -23.62 -3.95 -5.45
CA PRO A 225 -24.41 -5.11 -5.04
C PRO A 225 -23.53 -6.36 -4.87
N LEU A 226 -22.61 -6.63 -5.80
CA LEU A 226 -21.72 -7.79 -5.68
C LEU A 226 -20.75 -7.66 -4.49
N ALA A 227 -20.34 -6.46 -4.10
CA ALA A 227 -19.47 -6.26 -2.94
C ALA A 227 -20.17 -6.52 -1.59
N LEU A 228 -21.51 -6.60 -1.54
CA LEU A 228 -22.22 -6.94 -0.31
C LEU A 228 -21.92 -8.37 0.15
N TRP A 229 -21.75 -9.31 -0.78
CA TRP A 229 -21.44 -10.71 -0.45
C TRP A 229 -19.94 -10.96 -0.31
N SER A 230 -19.54 -11.59 0.80
CA SER A 230 -18.14 -11.87 1.08
C SER A 230 -17.46 -12.82 0.08
N ARG A 231 -18.24 -13.66 -0.62
CA ARG A 231 -17.73 -14.63 -1.61
C ARG A 231 -17.35 -13.98 -2.94
N THR A 232 -18.05 -12.91 -3.32
CA THR A 232 -17.86 -12.19 -4.60
C THR A 232 -16.85 -11.05 -4.47
N ARG A 233 -16.68 -10.47 -3.28
CA ARG A 233 -15.67 -9.43 -2.99
C ARG A 233 -14.27 -9.65 -3.60
N PRO A 234 -13.59 -10.80 -3.40
CA PRO A 234 -12.26 -11.01 -3.98
C PRO A 234 -12.26 -10.91 -5.51
N TRP A 235 -13.33 -11.38 -6.16
CA TRP A 235 -13.43 -11.42 -7.62
C TRP A 235 -13.70 -10.04 -8.21
N VAL A 236 -14.67 -9.29 -7.67
CA VAL A 236 -14.95 -7.92 -8.15
C VAL A 236 -13.80 -6.97 -7.85
N TRP A 237 -13.15 -7.12 -6.68
CA TRP A 237 -11.95 -6.38 -6.33
C TRP A 237 -10.79 -6.71 -7.29
N LEU A 238 -10.56 -8.00 -7.59
CA LEU A 238 -9.50 -8.41 -8.50
C LEU A 238 -9.75 -7.89 -9.91
N ALA A 239 -10.99 -7.97 -10.40
CA ALA A 239 -11.34 -7.45 -11.72
C ALA A 239 -11.06 -5.95 -11.84
N MET A 240 -11.45 -5.16 -10.83
CA MET A 240 -11.17 -3.72 -10.82
C MET A 240 -9.68 -3.41 -10.64
N LEU A 241 -8.97 -4.18 -9.81
CA LEU A 241 -7.51 -4.07 -9.70
C LEU A 241 -6.83 -4.32 -11.05
N LEU A 242 -7.23 -5.36 -11.78
CA LEU A 242 -6.71 -5.66 -13.11
C LEU A 242 -7.04 -4.55 -14.11
N ALA A 243 -8.23 -3.96 -14.04
CA ALA A 243 -8.57 -2.79 -14.85
C ALA A 243 -7.64 -1.59 -14.54
N GLN A 244 -7.33 -1.32 -13.27
CA GLN A 244 -6.37 -0.27 -12.88
C GLN A 244 -4.97 -0.55 -13.44
N PHE A 245 -4.47 -1.78 -13.35
CA PHE A 245 -3.19 -2.14 -13.96
C PHE A 245 -3.22 -2.03 -15.48
N GLY A 246 -4.33 -2.39 -16.13
CA GLY A 246 -4.54 -2.18 -17.55
C GLY A 246 -4.43 -0.70 -17.95
N PHE A 247 -5.06 0.20 -17.19
CA PHE A 247 -4.90 1.64 -17.42
C PHE A 247 -3.47 2.11 -17.21
N LEU A 248 -2.79 1.65 -16.16
CA LEU A 248 -1.40 2.02 -15.89
C LEU A 248 -0.44 1.61 -17.03
N THR A 249 -0.64 0.41 -17.57
CA THR A 249 0.22 -0.16 -18.61
C THR A 249 -0.12 0.38 -19.99
N LEU A 250 -1.38 0.62 -20.30
CA LEU A 250 -1.83 0.99 -21.65
C LEU A 250 -1.99 2.50 -21.85
N LEU A 251 -2.24 3.28 -20.79
CA LEU A 251 -2.47 4.72 -20.90
C LEU A 251 -1.36 5.53 -20.20
N ASN A 252 -1.05 6.68 -20.78
CA ASN A 252 -0.15 7.66 -20.20
C ASN A 252 -0.91 8.64 -19.30
N PHE A 253 -1.66 8.10 -18.33
CA PHE A 253 -2.52 8.87 -17.42
C PHE A 253 -2.34 8.39 -15.97
N ALA A 254 -1.17 8.68 -15.40
CA ALA A 254 -0.72 8.12 -14.13
C ALA A 254 -1.51 8.61 -12.90
N ASP A 255 -1.92 9.88 -12.87
CA ASP A 255 -2.58 10.49 -11.70
C ASP A 255 -3.95 9.89 -11.39
N LEU A 256 -4.65 9.31 -12.38
CA LEU A 256 -5.90 8.60 -12.15
C LEU A 256 -5.69 7.30 -11.38
N THR A 257 -4.64 6.56 -11.74
CA THR A 257 -4.51 5.17 -11.35
C THR A 257 -3.95 5.00 -9.94
N PHE A 258 -3.02 5.85 -9.51
CA PHE A 258 -2.34 5.66 -8.21
C PHE A 258 -3.28 5.78 -6.99
N PRO A 259 -4.14 6.80 -6.85
CA PRO A 259 -5.09 6.85 -5.73
C PRO A 259 -6.07 5.67 -5.75
N MET A 260 -6.45 5.19 -6.95
CA MET A 260 -7.26 3.98 -7.10
C MET A 260 -6.51 2.74 -6.58
N LEU A 261 -5.23 2.56 -6.92
CA LEU A 261 -4.43 1.45 -6.40
C LEU A 261 -4.26 1.53 -4.87
N LEU A 262 -4.11 2.74 -4.31
CA LEU A 262 -4.01 2.95 -2.86
C LEU A 262 -5.29 2.52 -2.12
N VAL A 263 -6.48 2.86 -2.65
CA VAL A 263 -7.73 2.38 -2.04
C VAL A 263 -7.90 0.86 -2.19
N HIS A 264 -7.44 0.27 -3.30
CA HIS A 264 -7.44 -1.20 -3.45
C HIS A 264 -6.54 -1.86 -2.42
N LEU A 265 -5.36 -1.31 -2.16
CA LEU A 265 -4.47 -1.78 -1.11
C LEU A 265 -5.17 -1.75 0.25
N LEU A 266 -5.90 -0.69 0.60
CA LEU A 266 -6.68 -0.67 1.85
C LEU A 266 -7.85 -1.65 1.86
N CYS A 267 -8.58 -1.81 0.75
CA CYS A 267 -9.71 -2.73 0.69
C CYS A 267 -9.29 -4.20 0.67
N PHE A 268 -8.06 -4.50 0.25
CA PHE A 268 -7.53 -5.86 0.16
C PHE A 268 -7.73 -6.60 1.49
N ASP A 269 -8.46 -7.70 1.45
CA ASP A 269 -8.64 -8.58 2.61
C ASP A 269 -7.65 -9.74 2.51
N PRO A 270 -6.63 -9.78 3.39
CA PRO A 270 -5.65 -10.84 3.33
C PRO A 270 -6.24 -12.23 3.66
N ALA A 271 -7.46 -12.29 4.19
CA ALA A 271 -8.19 -13.55 4.37
C ALA A 271 -8.50 -14.27 3.04
N TRP A 272 -8.52 -13.54 1.90
CA TRP A 272 -8.75 -14.15 0.59
C TRP A 272 -7.64 -15.11 0.17
N LEU A 273 -6.42 -14.88 0.62
CA LEU A 273 -5.26 -15.73 0.34
C LEU A 273 -5.16 -16.93 1.31
N ARG A 274 -5.90 -16.87 2.43
CA ARG A 274 -5.69 -17.72 3.62
C ARG A 274 -6.12 -19.17 3.46
N ARG A 275 -6.77 -19.54 2.34
CA ARG A 275 -7.14 -20.95 2.07
C ARG A 275 -5.96 -21.83 1.64
N ALA A 276 -4.79 -21.26 1.34
CA ALA A 276 -3.71 -22.03 0.72
C ALA A 276 -2.70 -22.68 1.68
N GLU A 277 -2.33 -22.06 2.82
CA GLU A 277 -1.24 -22.59 3.67
C GLU A 277 -1.49 -22.36 5.17
N VAL A 278 -2.03 -23.38 5.85
CA VAL A 278 -1.94 -23.48 7.31
C VAL A 278 -0.56 -24.04 7.61
N SER A 279 0.45 -23.18 7.83
CA SER A 279 1.76 -23.64 8.29
C SER A 279 1.70 -23.95 9.79
N ASP A 280 2.19 -25.11 10.20
CA ASP A 280 2.29 -25.48 11.62
C ASP A 280 3.06 -24.41 12.39
N PRO A 281 2.79 -24.20 13.68
CA PRO A 281 3.60 -23.31 14.51
C PRO A 281 5.12 -23.62 14.45
N GLY A 282 5.93 -22.70 14.95
CA GLY A 282 7.38 -22.88 14.93
C GLY A 282 8.12 -21.92 15.84
N VAL A 283 9.38 -22.25 16.11
CA VAL A 283 10.32 -21.42 16.84
C VAL A 283 11.29 -20.77 15.86
N LEU A 284 11.24 -19.44 15.78
CA LEU A 284 12.19 -18.63 15.06
C LEU A 284 13.42 -18.36 15.94
N LEU A 285 14.53 -18.99 15.59
CA LEU A 285 15.82 -18.69 16.16
C LEU A 285 16.43 -17.51 15.41
N PHE A 286 17.01 -16.55 16.13
CA PHE A 286 17.58 -15.34 15.55
C PHE A 286 18.91 -14.96 16.21
N ASP A 287 19.73 -14.17 15.53
CA ASP A 287 20.98 -13.64 16.08
C ASP A 287 20.70 -12.55 17.15
N GLY A 288 21.01 -12.86 18.41
CA GLY A 288 20.81 -11.97 19.56
C GLY A 288 21.75 -10.76 19.64
N ASP A 289 22.85 -10.76 18.88
CA ASP A 289 23.80 -9.64 18.88
C ASP A 289 23.56 -8.66 17.71
N CYS A 290 22.51 -8.90 16.92
CA CYS A 290 22.24 -8.17 15.68
C CYS A 290 21.00 -7.27 15.78
N ALA A 291 21.21 -5.95 15.67
CA ALA A 291 20.13 -4.95 15.72
C ALA A 291 19.10 -5.12 14.59
N PHE A 292 19.56 -5.54 13.40
CA PHE A 292 18.70 -5.83 12.26
C PHE A 292 17.81 -7.05 12.54
N CYS A 293 18.36 -8.13 13.08
CA CYS A 293 17.59 -9.31 13.48
C CYS A 293 16.56 -8.95 14.55
N HIS A 294 16.93 -8.12 15.52
CA HIS A 294 16.01 -7.61 16.54
C HIS A 294 14.84 -6.83 15.92
N ALA A 295 15.09 -5.99 14.92
CA ALA A 295 14.03 -5.28 14.20
C ALA A 295 13.09 -6.26 13.46
N SER A 296 13.65 -7.26 12.77
CA SER A 296 12.89 -8.29 12.07
C SER A 296 12.01 -9.13 13.01
N VAL A 297 12.53 -9.51 14.19
CA VAL A 297 11.75 -10.23 15.20
C VAL A 297 10.65 -9.36 15.78
N ARG A 298 10.91 -8.09 16.10
CA ARG A 298 9.85 -7.17 16.57
C ARG A 298 8.75 -7.00 15.53
N LEU A 299 9.10 -6.91 14.25
CA LEU A 299 8.13 -6.89 13.16
C LEU A 299 7.28 -8.17 13.16
N ALA A 300 7.92 -9.34 13.19
CA ALA A 300 7.21 -10.62 13.22
C ALA A 300 6.31 -10.76 14.46
N LEU A 301 6.72 -10.26 15.62
CA LEU A 301 5.91 -10.22 16.85
C LEU A 301 4.63 -9.38 16.70
N HIS A 302 4.72 -8.20 16.07
CA HIS A 302 3.55 -7.34 15.84
C HIS A 302 2.62 -7.90 14.76
N GLU A 303 3.15 -8.65 13.79
CA GLU A 303 2.39 -9.14 12.64
C GLU A 303 1.84 -10.56 12.84
N ASP A 304 2.45 -11.38 13.70
CA ASP A 304 1.95 -12.73 13.99
C ASP A 304 0.75 -12.71 14.94
N ARG A 305 -0.42 -12.49 14.34
CA ARG A 305 -1.72 -12.42 14.99
C ARG A 305 -2.22 -13.74 15.57
N HIS A 306 -1.75 -14.86 15.03
CA HIS A 306 -2.25 -16.19 15.37
C HIS A 306 -1.29 -16.94 16.29
N TRP A 307 -0.28 -16.24 16.83
CA TRP A 307 0.66 -16.79 17.81
C TRP A 307 1.35 -18.06 17.30
N ARG A 308 1.62 -18.13 15.99
CA ARG A 308 2.25 -19.28 15.34
C ARG A 308 3.77 -19.30 15.49
N LEU A 309 4.37 -18.18 15.86
CA LEU A 309 5.79 -18.02 16.04
C LEU A 309 6.13 -17.79 17.52
N ARG A 310 7.06 -18.60 18.01
CA ARG A 310 7.85 -18.33 19.21
C ARG A 310 9.26 -17.90 18.79
N PHE A 311 9.98 -17.22 19.67
CA PHE A 311 11.28 -16.65 19.35
C PHE A 311 12.31 -17.06 20.38
N ALA A 312 13.54 -17.34 19.95
CA ALA A 312 14.65 -17.60 20.85
C ALA A 312 15.98 -17.15 20.23
N PRO A 313 16.93 -16.59 21.00
CA PRO A 313 18.23 -16.26 20.46
C PRO A 313 19.01 -17.53 20.11
N LEU A 314 19.74 -17.52 18.99
CA LEU A 314 20.61 -18.62 18.54
C LEU A 314 21.70 -18.96 19.57
N GLN A 315 22.17 -17.95 20.30
CA GLN A 315 23.14 -18.06 21.38
C GLN A 315 22.55 -18.66 22.68
N GLY A 316 21.22 -18.80 22.74
CA GLY A 316 20.46 -19.17 23.93
C GLY A 316 20.40 -20.67 24.25
N ALA A 317 19.86 -20.98 25.44
CA ALA A 317 19.71 -22.37 25.90
C ALA A 317 18.58 -23.11 25.17
N SER A 318 17.54 -22.40 24.73
CA SER A 318 16.43 -22.98 23.97
C SER A 318 16.87 -23.39 22.56
N ALA A 319 17.72 -22.59 21.90
CA ALA A 319 18.29 -22.94 20.59
C ALA A 319 19.12 -24.22 20.67
N LYS A 320 20.00 -24.35 21.66
CA LYS A 320 20.80 -25.58 21.87
C LYS A 320 19.95 -26.84 22.01
N ARG A 321 18.83 -26.74 22.74
CA ARG A 321 17.87 -27.84 22.92
C ARG A 321 17.14 -28.16 21.62
N LEU A 322 16.58 -27.17 20.94
CA LEU A 322 15.80 -27.36 19.71
C LEU A 322 16.64 -27.89 18.55
N LEU A 323 17.93 -27.53 18.51
CA LEU A 323 18.84 -28.00 17.48
C LEU A 323 19.40 -29.40 17.75
N ASN A 324 19.14 -30.00 18.93
CA ASN A 324 19.60 -31.35 19.30
C ASN A 324 21.08 -31.60 18.99
N GLY A 325 21.95 -30.62 19.27
CA GLY A 325 23.39 -30.73 19.01
C GLY A 325 23.81 -30.59 17.52
N ARG A 326 22.88 -30.32 16.60
CA ARG A 326 23.23 -29.96 15.22
C ARG A 326 23.93 -28.59 15.23
N VAL A 327 25.20 -28.58 14.85
CA VAL A 327 25.95 -27.34 14.66
C VAL A 327 25.39 -26.64 13.43
N ILE A 328 24.85 -25.43 13.62
CA ILE A 328 24.56 -24.54 12.52
C ILE A 328 25.88 -23.85 12.16
N PRO A 329 26.40 -24.04 10.94
CA PRO A 329 27.58 -23.33 10.50
C PRO A 329 27.42 -21.83 10.73
N ASP A 330 28.45 -21.17 11.25
CA ASP A 330 28.49 -19.71 11.37
C ASP A 330 28.81 -19.08 10.00
N ASP A 331 28.02 -19.44 8.98
CA ASP A 331 28.18 -19.01 7.59
C ASP A 331 27.40 -17.72 7.28
N GLY A 332 27.17 -16.89 8.30
CA GLY A 332 26.33 -15.70 8.21
C GLY A 332 24.85 -15.96 8.46
N ASP A 333 24.49 -17.15 8.92
CA ASP A 333 23.13 -17.47 9.34
C ASP A 333 22.69 -16.60 10.51
N SER A 334 21.60 -15.87 10.29
CA SER A 334 21.06 -14.88 11.22
C SER A 334 19.67 -15.25 11.72
N ILE A 335 19.00 -16.17 11.01
CA ILE A 335 17.63 -16.61 11.24
C ILE A 335 17.51 -18.09 10.86
N VAL A 336 16.92 -18.89 11.74
CA VAL A 336 16.65 -20.32 11.55
C VAL A 336 15.25 -20.60 12.08
N LEU A 337 14.45 -21.34 11.31
CA LEU A 337 13.09 -21.69 11.71
C LEU A 337 13.02 -23.19 11.99
N VAL A 338 12.54 -23.53 13.19
CA VAL A 338 12.25 -24.92 13.58
C VAL A 338 10.74 -25.08 13.68
N ASP A 339 10.14 -25.98 12.90
CA ASP A 339 8.70 -26.25 13.00
C ASP A 339 8.35 -27.20 14.17
N GLU A 340 7.06 -27.41 14.42
CA GLU A 340 6.59 -28.32 15.49
C GLU A 340 7.07 -29.77 15.31
N HIS A 341 7.39 -30.18 14.08
CA HIS A 341 7.89 -31.50 13.75
C HIS A 341 9.42 -31.62 13.87
N GLY A 342 10.11 -30.54 14.24
CA GLY A 342 11.57 -30.50 14.37
C GLY A 342 12.33 -30.36 13.05
N GLN A 343 11.64 -30.02 11.95
CA GLN A 343 12.31 -29.70 10.69
C GLN A 343 12.97 -28.33 10.79
N ILE A 344 14.18 -28.24 10.25
CA ILE A 344 15.01 -27.03 10.31
C ILE A 344 15.04 -26.38 8.93
N ALA A 345 14.46 -25.19 8.83
CA ALA A 345 14.63 -24.32 7.67
C ALA A 345 15.68 -23.25 7.96
N ARG A 346 16.56 -23.00 6.98
CA ARG A 346 17.67 -22.03 7.05
C ARG A 346 17.58 -21.04 5.89
N LYS A 347 18.29 -19.91 5.99
CA LYS A 347 18.42 -18.91 4.93
C LYS A 347 17.06 -18.47 4.36
N SER A 348 16.93 -18.41 3.03
CA SER A 348 15.69 -18.02 2.37
C SER A 348 14.51 -18.91 2.74
N ALA A 349 14.73 -20.21 3.00
CA ALA A 349 13.67 -21.13 3.42
C ALA A 349 13.10 -20.78 4.80
N ALA A 350 13.94 -20.32 5.73
CA ALA A 350 13.49 -19.82 7.03
C ALA A 350 12.64 -18.55 6.87
N VAL A 351 13.10 -17.61 6.04
CA VAL A 351 12.38 -16.36 5.73
C VAL A 351 11.02 -16.65 5.11
N ILE A 352 10.97 -17.52 4.09
CA ILE A 352 9.71 -17.95 3.45
C ILE A 352 8.78 -18.59 4.50
N GLY A 353 9.31 -19.50 5.33
CA GLY A 353 8.52 -20.17 6.37
C GLY A 353 7.96 -19.24 7.44
N VAL A 354 8.67 -18.15 7.78
CA VAL A 354 8.17 -17.08 8.65
C VAL A 354 7.06 -16.30 7.96
N LEU A 355 7.30 -15.84 6.72
CA LEU A 355 6.32 -15.04 5.97
C LEU A 355 5.00 -15.79 5.73
N MET A 356 5.08 -17.10 5.45
CA MET A 356 3.90 -17.97 5.34
C MET A 356 3.10 -18.04 6.65
N ARG A 357 3.78 -18.12 7.80
CA ARG A 357 3.15 -18.15 9.13
C ARG A 357 2.55 -16.80 9.55
N LEU A 358 3.19 -15.68 9.20
CA LEU A 358 2.62 -14.34 9.38
C LEU A 358 1.33 -14.18 8.55
N GLY A 359 1.33 -14.77 7.35
CA GLY A 359 0.18 -14.80 6.47
C GLY A 359 -0.22 -13.41 5.96
N GLY A 360 -1.42 -13.34 5.39
CA GLY A 360 -1.97 -12.10 4.86
C GLY A 360 -1.12 -11.47 3.76
N LEU A 361 -0.79 -10.17 3.86
CA LEU A 361 0.05 -9.49 2.84
C LEU A 361 1.46 -10.09 2.76
N TRP A 362 1.94 -10.75 3.81
CA TRP A 362 3.24 -11.41 3.84
C TRP A 362 3.29 -12.66 2.94
N LEU A 363 2.14 -13.19 2.51
CA LEU A 363 2.09 -14.27 1.52
C LEU A 363 2.59 -13.84 0.15
N LEU A 364 2.40 -12.57 -0.24
CA LEU A 364 2.87 -12.05 -1.53
C LEU A 364 4.41 -12.13 -1.66
N PRO A 365 5.21 -11.56 -0.75
CA PRO A 365 6.66 -11.74 -0.80
C PRO A 365 7.08 -13.19 -0.53
N ALA A 366 6.32 -13.98 0.25
CA ALA A 366 6.63 -15.41 0.44
C ALA A 366 6.55 -16.18 -0.89
N TRP A 367 5.49 -15.99 -1.67
CA TRP A 367 5.31 -16.63 -2.97
C TRP A 367 6.32 -16.12 -3.99
N LEU A 368 6.60 -14.82 -4.00
CA LEU A 368 7.64 -14.25 -4.86
C LEU A 368 9.01 -14.89 -4.56
N LEU A 369 9.42 -14.96 -3.30
CA LEU A 369 10.68 -15.59 -2.90
C LEU A 369 10.71 -17.09 -3.21
N ARG A 370 9.58 -17.80 -3.04
CA ARG A 370 9.46 -19.22 -3.38
C ARG A 370 9.55 -19.49 -4.89
N SER A 371 9.09 -18.54 -5.71
CA SER A 371 9.17 -18.65 -7.18
C SER A 371 10.60 -18.46 -7.71
N LEU A 372 11.48 -17.84 -6.93
CA LEU A 372 12.87 -17.58 -7.30
C LEU A 372 13.72 -18.86 -7.12
N PRO A 373 14.68 -19.16 -8.02
CA PRO A 373 15.64 -20.24 -7.81
C PRO A 373 16.34 -20.11 -6.46
N ARG A 374 16.36 -21.20 -5.68
CA ARG A 374 16.91 -21.21 -4.31
C ARG A 374 18.29 -20.59 -4.21
N ARG A 375 19.16 -20.80 -5.20
CA ARG A 375 20.51 -20.20 -5.26
C ARG A 375 20.48 -18.67 -5.24
N LEU A 376 19.55 -18.05 -5.97
CA LEU A 376 19.40 -16.60 -6.01
C LEU A 376 18.81 -16.08 -4.70
N ALA A 377 17.80 -16.76 -4.16
CA ALA A 377 17.19 -16.40 -2.89
C ALA A 377 18.21 -16.49 -1.73
N ASP A 378 18.99 -17.57 -1.67
CA ASP A 378 20.04 -17.77 -0.68
C ASP A 378 21.21 -16.78 -0.89
N ALA A 379 21.60 -16.47 -2.12
CA ALA A 379 22.61 -15.44 -2.39
C ALA A 379 22.18 -14.04 -1.91
N GLY A 380 20.91 -13.69 -2.12
CA GLY A 380 20.32 -12.45 -1.58
C GLY A 380 20.32 -12.44 -0.05
N TYR A 381 19.95 -13.56 0.58
CA TYR A 381 20.01 -13.72 2.03
C TYR A 381 21.44 -13.57 2.56
N ASP A 382 22.42 -14.25 1.96
CA ASP A 382 23.82 -14.20 2.38
C ASP A 382 24.39 -12.78 2.22
N LEU A 383 23.95 -12.02 1.20
CA LEU A 383 24.31 -10.61 1.07
C LEU A 383 23.77 -9.78 2.23
N VAL A 384 22.49 -9.93 2.58
CA VAL A 384 21.91 -9.23 3.75
C VAL A 384 22.62 -9.64 5.05
N GLY A 385 22.91 -10.93 5.21
CA GLY A 385 23.66 -11.47 6.36
C GLY A 385 25.03 -10.81 6.52
N ARG A 386 25.78 -10.65 5.42
CA ARG A 386 27.09 -9.94 5.44
C ARG A 386 26.97 -8.46 5.81
N TRP A 387 25.88 -7.80 5.43
CA TRP A 387 25.68 -6.38 5.68
C TRP A 387 24.92 -6.09 6.99
N ARG A 388 24.42 -7.11 7.70
CA ARG A 388 23.50 -6.96 8.86
C ARG A 388 24.00 -5.98 9.93
N TYR A 389 25.29 -6.05 10.30
CA TYR A 389 25.88 -5.14 11.28
C TYR A 389 26.19 -3.75 10.72
N ARG A 390 26.36 -3.61 9.40
CA ARG A 390 26.50 -2.28 8.76
C ARG A 390 25.14 -1.58 8.64
N LEU A 391 24.06 -2.34 8.44
CA LEU A 391 22.71 -1.81 8.30
C LEU A 391 22.17 -1.21 9.60
N ALA A 392 22.44 -1.83 10.75
CA ALA A 392 21.83 -1.43 12.02
C ALA A 392 22.75 -1.49 13.24
N GLY A 393 23.99 -1.97 13.10
CA GLY A 393 24.93 -2.13 14.22
C GLY A 393 24.80 -3.44 15.00
N LYS A 394 25.69 -3.61 15.98
CA LYS A 394 25.61 -4.66 17.01
C LYS A 394 24.86 -4.14 18.22
N VAL A 395 24.19 -5.04 18.92
CA VAL A 395 23.62 -4.78 20.24
C VAL A 395 24.12 -5.84 21.21
N SER A 396 24.20 -5.51 22.49
CA SER A 396 24.52 -6.45 23.56
C SER A 396 23.29 -6.72 24.42
N GLY A 397 22.97 -8.00 24.65
CA GLY A 397 21.88 -8.42 25.53
C GLY A 397 20.67 -8.98 24.78
N SER A 398 19.69 -9.51 25.53
CA SER A 398 18.44 -9.98 24.94
C SER A 398 17.73 -8.84 24.22
N CYS A 399 17.10 -9.13 23.08
CA CYS A 399 16.35 -8.10 22.39
C CYS A 399 15.30 -7.51 23.35
N PRO A 400 15.17 -6.18 23.39
CA PRO A 400 14.14 -5.55 24.20
C PRO A 400 12.78 -5.84 23.56
N TRP A 401 12.03 -6.74 24.18
CA TRP A 401 10.61 -6.97 23.91
C TRP A 401 9.77 -6.39 25.03
N ARG A 402 8.50 -6.09 24.72
CA ARG A 402 7.54 -5.64 25.73
C ARG A 402 7.12 -6.82 26.62
N PRO A 403 6.79 -6.57 27.90
CA PRO A 403 6.38 -7.62 28.85
C PRO A 403 5.21 -8.49 28.37
N GLU A 404 4.30 -7.93 27.57
CA GLU A 404 3.19 -8.64 26.94
C GLU A 404 3.60 -9.81 26.04
N TYR A 405 4.86 -9.85 25.57
CA TYR A 405 5.40 -10.92 24.74
C TYR A 405 6.23 -11.96 25.51
N ASN A 406 6.31 -11.89 26.85
CA ASN A 406 7.12 -12.80 27.65
C ASN A 406 6.77 -14.29 27.45
N GLY A 407 5.52 -14.63 27.11
CA GLY A 407 5.10 -16.01 26.80
C GLY A 407 5.49 -16.52 25.41
N ARG A 408 6.04 -15.65 24.55
CA ARG A 408 6.41 -15.95 23.16
C ARG A 408 7.91 -16.04 22.93
N VAL A 409 8.71 -15.62 23.92
CA VAL A 409 10.16 -15.59 23.81
C VAL A 409 10.77 -16.49 24.87
N SER A 410 11.66 -17.38 24.43
CA SER A 410 12.41 -18.27 25.30
C SER A 410 13.89 -17.89 25.34
N PRO A 411 14.57 -18.05 26.49
CA PRO A 411 16.00 -17.73 26.64
C PRO A 411 16.94 -18.70 25.94
#